data_AF-A0A1Y3XBT3-F1
#
_entry.id   AF-A0A1Y3XBT3-F1
#
_cell.length_a   1.000
_cell.length_b   1.000
_cell.length_c   1.000
_cell.angle_alpha   90.00
_cell.angle_beta   90.00
_cell.angle_gamma   90.00
#
_symmetry.space_group_name_H-M   'P 1'
#
loop_
_entity.id
_entity.type
_entity.pdbx_description
1 polymer ?
#
loop_
_entity_poly.entity_id
_entity_poly.type
_entity_poly.pdbx_seq_one_letter_code
_entity_poly.pdbx_strand_id
1 'polypeptide(L)'
;MIFKWLKKLFGLYDSSPTEPLVNGEPKPSAPKSLYDELDKREKRVKQNRNKLKQSPTDWYSLNIPPRKVELQTRVFSPRKFENIPSLQTLKDERLRKEAHELKVREERTKSLLDKLETLIAQRKFQEAKQIMDEITHEIVRIKDSIIRKRYTDIQKSLSELERELEHERLVKLAEEQKRKEEEERRKREREEKERVENEKRIAEERIRKQQEANRLAEEARKKEQAELAEKERLEVLSTERKENWSDFKQILDNNGIRYLYHFTDRRNIPSIKRHGGLFSWHYCKKNNITIPCQGGDYDSQELDKKYGLEDYVRLSFCNDHPMAYRLQQSGSDIVILKIEVDVALLKGTLFSDINAADKLHTHGGELDDLKRVNFNATKRNYVRKDDDDFKPHQAEVMVKTFVPKKYIVNLDNF
;
A
#
# COMPACT_ATOMS: atom_id res chain seq x y z
N MET A 1 38.68 18.41 14.19
CA MET A 1 38.92 17.23 15.06
C MET A 1 40.19 17.37 15.92
N ILE A 2 40.33 18.46 16.69
CA ILE A 2 41.46 18.64 17.64
C ILE A 2 40.97 18.98 19.07
N PHE A 3 39.71 19.40 19.24
CA PHE A 3 39.14 19.73 20.56
C PHE A 3 38.47 18.58 21.33
N LYS A 4 38.26 17.41 20.71
CA LYS A 4 37.77 16.19 21.41
C LYS A 4 38.88 15.36 22.07
N TRP A 5 40.14 15.59 21.67
CA TRP A 5 41.31 14.89 22.23
C TRP A 5 41.76 15.50 23.57
N LEU A 6 41.58 16.82 23.75
CA LEU A 6 41.96 17.54 24.98
C LEU A 6 41.05 17.27 26.19
N LYS A 7 39.77 16.90 25.99
CA LYS A 7 38.84 16.60 27.11
C LYS A 7 39.06 15.24 27.76
N LYS A 8 39.82 14.34 27.13
CA LYS A 8 40.17 13.00 27.68
C LYS A 8 41.43 13.04 28.55
N LEU A 9 42.23 14.11 28.45
CA LEU A 9 43.49 14.28 29.21
C LEU A 9 43.28 14.91 30.59
N PHE A 10 42.14 15.56 30.83
CA PHE A 10 41.89 16.33 32.06
C PHE A 10 40.75 15.80 32.94
N GLY A 11 40.17 14.64 32.64
CA GLY A 11 39.36 13.87 33.60
C GLY A 11 38.16 14.59 34.22
N LEU A 12 37.49 15.47 33.46
CA LEU A 12 36.29 16.17 33.92
C LEU A 12 35.05 15.46 33.38
N TYR A 13 34.42 14.62 34.22
CA TYR A 13 33.05 14.16 34.00
C TYR A 13 32.08 15.11 34.72
N ASP A 14 31.13 15.66 33.97
CA ASP A 14 30.06 16.50 34.47
C ASP A 14 29.17 15.71 35.43
N SER A 15 29.08 16.21 36.66
CA SER A 15 28.16 15.74 37.71
C SER A 15 27.11 16.81 37.93
N SER A 16 25.83 16.43 37.92
CA SER A 16 24.70 17.23 38.42
C SER A 16 23.52 16.29 38.76
N PRO A 17 22.66 16.63 39.73
CA PRO A 17 22.47 15.80 40.92
C PRO A 17 21.00 15.43 41.28
N THR A 18 20.86 14.73 42.43
CA THR A 18 19.66 14.57 43.32
C THR A 18 18.62 13.52 42.85
N GLU A 19 18.14 12.52 43.62
CA GLU A 19 17.74 12.38 45.04
C GLU A 19 17.72 10.88 45.54
N PRO A 20 17.46 10.57 46.84
CA PRO A 20 17.99 9.39 47.55
C PRO A 20 16.96 8.32 48.01
N LEU A 21 17.43 7.11 48.41
CA LEU A 21 17.00 6.33 49.61
C LEU A 21 17.67 4.93 49.73
N VAL A 22 18.56 4.79 50.73
CA VAL A 22 18.68 3.80 51.85
C VAL A 22 18.53 2.26 51.65
N ASN A 23 19.42 1.53 52.38
CA ASN A 23 19.58 0.08 52.67
C ASN A 23 20.40 -0.73 51.64
N GLY A 24 21.44 -1.50 51.93
CA GLY A 24 22.15 -1.92 53.16
C GLY A 24 23.05 -3.12 52.79
N GLU A 25 24.33 -3.08 53.19
CA GLU A 25 25.35 -4.16 53.19
C GLU A 25 26.22 -4.50 51.94
N PRO A 26 27.48 -4.97 52.16
CA PRO A 26 28.66 -4.37 51.51
C PRO A 26 29.51 -5.32 50.65
N LYS A 27 30.24 -4.79 49.65
CA LYS A 27 31.39 -5.43 48.97
C LYS A 27 32.36 -4.35 48.42
N PRO A 28 33.63 -4.67 48.11
CA PRO A 28 34.74 -4.74 49.02
C PRO A 28 35.76 -3.60 48.77
N SER A 29 36.64 -3.40 49.74
CA SER A 29 37.70 -2.39 49.80
C SER A 29 38.54 -2.27 48.52
N ALA A 30 38.54 -1.05 47.95
CA ALA A 30 39.55 -0.59 47.01
C ALA A 30 40.95 -0.50 47.69
N PRO A 31 42.05 -0.61 46.93
CA PRO A 31 43.38 -0.78 47.48
C PRO A 31 43.83 0.49 48.22
N LYS A 32 44.31 0.30 49.47
CA LYS A 32 44.86 1.35 50.32
C LYS A 32 45.96 2.07 49.55
N SER A 33 45.78 3.36 49.32
CA SER A 33 46.79 4.22 48.70
C SER A 33 48.09 4.09 49.49
N LEU A 34 49.22 3.96 48.80
CA LEU A 34 50.56 3.86 49.39
C LEU A 34 50.83 5.01 50.38
N TYR A 35 50.18 6.16 50.18
CA TYR A 35 50.17 7.30 51.10
C TYR A 35 49.51 7.01 52.46
N ASP A 36 48.45 6.21 52.53
CA ASP A 36 47.78 5.86 53.80
C ASP A 36 48.64 4.95 54.68
N GLU A 37 49.50 4.14 54.07
CA GLU A 37 50.40 3.24 54.80
C GLU A 37 51.62 3.98 55.36
N LEU A 38 52.11 4.99 54.61
CA LEU A 38 53.16 5.89 55.06
C LEU A 38 52.70 6.77 56.24
N ASP A 39 51.49 7.32 56.18
CA ASP A 39 50.95 8.17 57.25
C ASP A 39 50.76 7.38 58.57
N LYS A 40 50.37 6.10 58.47
CA LYS A 40 50.29 5.17 59.62
C LYS A 40 51.67 4.83 60.19
N ARG A 41 52.72 4.81 59.36
CA ARG A 41 54.10 4.58 59.83
C ARG A 41 54.61 5.81 60.58
N GLU A 42 54.37 7.02 60.08
CA GLU A 42 54.78 8.25 60.73
C GLU A 42 54.15 8.40 62.13
N LYS A 43 52.84 8.11 62.25
CA LYS A 43 52.12 8.14 63.54
C LYS A 43 52.70 7.15 64.56
N ARG A 44 53.09 5.94 64.14
CA ARG A 44 53.71 4.94 65.02
C ARG A 44 55.10 5.36 65.50
N VAL A 45 55.91 5.97 64.65
CA VAL A 45 57.25 6.46 65.03
C VAL A 45 57.15 7.61 66.03
N LYS A 46 56.22 8.55 65.83
CA LYS A 46 55.94 9.63 66.80
C LYS A 46 55.51 9.10 68.17
N GLN A 47 54.63 8.08 68.21
CA GLN A 47 54.24 7.44 69.47
C GLN A 47 55.40 6.73 70.18
N ASN A 48 56.27 6.03 69.45
CA ASN A 48 57.44 5.37 70.05
C ASN A 48 58.45 6.38 70.58
N ARG A 49 58.67 7.51 69.88
CA ARG A 49 59.54 8.59 70.35
C ARG A 49 59.04 9.20 71.66
N ASN A 50 57.72 9.42 71.80
CA ASN A 50 57.14 9.99 73.03
C ASN A 50 57.14 9.00 74.21
N LYS A 51 57.27 7.69 73.96
CA LYS A 51 57.39 6.66 75.01
C LYS A 51 58.81 6.52 75.56
N LEU A 52 59.83 7.02 74.85
CA LEU A 52 61.18 7.15 75.39
C LEU A 52 61.24 8.39 76.30
N LYS A 53 60.83 8.23 77.56
CA LYS A 53 61.17 9.20 78.61
C LYS A 53 62.68 9.13 78.83
N GLN A 54 63.36 10.25 78.59
CA GLN A 54 64.75 10.46 78.96
C GLN A 54 64.90 10.26 80.48
N SER A 55 65.73 9.31 80.88
CA SER A 55 66.12 9.16 82.28
C SER A 55 66.96 10.36 82.73
N PRO A 56 66.75 10.91 83.94
CA PRO A 56 67.56 12.02 84.46
C PRO A 56 69.02 11.58 84.55
N THR A 57 69.89 12.29 83.83
CA THR A 57 71.33 12.01 83.80
C THR A 57 71.97 12.70 85.01
N ASP A 58 71.83 12.09 86.19
CA ASP A 58 72.51 12.53 87.41
C ASP A 58 73.45 11.41 87.89
N TRP A 59 74.73 11.51 87.48
CA TRP A 59 75.74 10.44 87.54
C TRP A 59 76.42 10.29 88.92
N TYR A 60 75.97 10.98 89.98
CA TYR A 60 76.69 11.09 91.25
C TYR A 60 75.94 10.61 92.52
N SER A 61 75.02 9.66 92.42
CA SER A 61 74.41 9.03 93.61
C SER A 61 74.75 7.54 93.70
N LEU A 62 75.86 7.23 94.37
CA LEU A 62 76.22 5.86 94.78
C LEU A 62 75.35 5.42 95.97
N ASN A 63 74.33 4.62 95.70
CA ASN A 63 73.60 3.89 96.75
C ASN A 63 74.24 2.51 96.96
N ILE A 64 74.91 2.34 98.10
CA ILE A 64 75.49 1.06 98.54
C ILE A 64 74.38 0.27 99.27
N PRO A 65 73.98 -0.93 98.79
CA PRO A 65 73.08 -1.80 99.53
C PRO A 65 73.82 -2.57 100.64
N PRO A 66 73.16 -2.89 101.78
CA PRO A 66 73.80 -3.47 102.95
C PRO A 66 74.08 -4.97 102.83
N ARG A 67 74.98 -5.42 103.71
CA ARG A 67 75.75 -6.68 103.70
C ARG A 67 75.06 -7.82 104.47
N LYS A 68 75.35 -9.06 104.03
CA LYS A 68 75.06 -10.44 104.53
C LYS A 68 73.91 -11.12 103.78
N VAL A 69 74.09 -12.29 103.13
CA VAL A 69 74.46 -13.60 103.70
C VAL A 69 75.36 -14.42 102.74
N GLU A 70 76.16 -15.34 103.30
CA GLU A 70 77.22 -16.18 102.70
C GLU A 70 76.77 -17.34 101.78
N LEU A 71 77.64 -17.59 100.78
CA LEU A 71 78.14 -18.83 100.15
C LEU A 71 77.21 -19.87 99.47
N GLN A 72 77.49 -20.12 98.17
CA GLN A 72 77.76 -21.48 97.66
C GLN A 72 78.67 -21.44 96.41
N THR A 73 79.86 -22.02 96.52
CA THR A 73 80.82 -22.25 95.42
C THR A 73 80.26 -23.26 94.42
N ARG A 74 79.94 -22.84 93.19
CA ARG A 74 79.63 -23.75 92.08
C ARG A 74 80.91 -24.16 91.38
N VAL A 75 81.27 -25.44 91.54
CA VAL A 75 82.32 -26.12 90.78
C VAL A 75 82.01 -26.06 89.28
N PHE A 76 82.96 -25.58 88.49
CA PHE A 76 82.86 -25.44 87.04
C PHE A 76 82.86 -26.81 86.35
N SER A 77 81.78 -27.14 85.63
CA SER A 77 81.74 -28.31 84.73
C SER A 77 82.13 -27.87 83.30
N PRO A 78 83.15 -28.46 82.66
CA PRO A 78 83.53 -28.08 81.30
C PRO A 78 82.41 -28.40 80.30
N ARG A 79 82.10 -27.45 79.42
CA ARG A 79 81.13 -27.61 78.33
C ARG A 79 81.72 -28.57 77.28
N LYS A 80 81.10 -29.73 77.05
CA LYS A 80 81.44 -30.59 75.91
C LYS A 80 81.07 -29.86 74.62
N PHE A 81 82.04 -29.57 73.76
CA PHE A 81 81.78 -29.04 72.42
C PHE A 81 81.03 -30.10 71.60
N GLU A 82 79.94 -29.71 70.95
CA GLU A 82 79.24 -30.57 69.98
C GLU A 82 80.14 -30.81 68.75
N ASN A 83 79.94 -31.96 68.11
CA ASN A 83 80.72 -32.42 66.96
C ASN A 83 80.61 -31.39 65.81
N ILE A 84 81.71 -30.70 65.49
CA ILE A 84 81.74 -29.68 64.42
C ILE A 84 81.83 -30.40 63.06
N PRO A 85 80.85 -30.22 62.14
CA PRO A 85 80.89 -30.87 60.84
C PRO A 85 82.11 -30.40 60.02
N SER A 86 82.78 -31.33 59.34
CA SER A 86 83.95 -31.03 58.53
C SER A 86 83.58 -30.34 57.22
N LEU A 87 84.52 -29.62 56.60
CA LEU A 87 84.33 -29.01 55.28
C LEU A 87 83.91 -30.04 54.21
N GLN A 88 84.34 -31.29 54.35
CA GLN A 88 83.97 -32.39 53.45
C GLN A 88 82.48 -32.73 53.59
N THR A 89 81.97 -32.84 54.82
CA THR A 89 80.54 -33.16 55.06
C THR A 89 79.62 -32.06 54.57
N LEU A 90 80.02 -30.79 54.69
CA LEU A 90 79.24 -29.65 54.18
C LEU A 90 79.23 -29.58 52.64
N LYS A 91 80.33 -29.97 51.99
CA LYS A 91 80.43 -30.06 50.53
C LYS A 91 79.53 -31.17 49.97
N ASP A 92 79.55 -32.34 50.59
CA ASP A 92 78.71 -33.48 50.15
C ASP A 92 77.22 -33.21 50.39
N GLU A 93 76.88 -32.53 51.48
CA GLU A 93 75.50 -32.10 51.74
C GLU A 93 75.02 -31.07 50.72
N ARG A 94 75.87 -30.12 50.31
CA ARG A 94 75.57 -29.17 49.22
C ARG A 94 75.32 -29.89 47.90
N LEU A 95 76.21 -30.80 47.51
CA LEU A 95 76.06 -31.56 46.26
C LEU A 95 74.80 -32.43 46.26
N ARG A 96 74.42 -33.01 47.41
CA ARG A 96 73.15 -33.76 47.54
C ARG A 96 71.92 -32.86 47.41
N LYS A 97 71.95 -31.66 48.00
CA LYS A 97 70.85 -30.67 47.86
C LYS A 97 70.71 -30.21 46.41
N GLU A 98 71.81 -29.88 45.76
CA GLU A 98 71.82 -29.48 44.34
C GLU A 98 71.31 -30.61 43.42
N ALA A 99 71.75 -31.85 43.66
CA ALA A 99 71.26 -33.01 42.91
C ALA A 99 69.76 -33.29 43.14
N HIS A 100 69.28 -33.11 44.38
CA HIS A 100 67.86 -33.24 44.71
C HIS A 100 67.02 -32.15 44.03
N GLU A 101 67.47 -30.89 44.05
CA GLU A 101 66.79 -29.77 43.39
C GLU A 101 66.74 -29.92 41.87
N LEU A 102 67.79 -30.45 41.25
CA LEU A 102 67.78 -30.80 39.83
C LEU A 102 66.75 -31.89 39.52
N LYS A 103 66.69 -32.95 40.35
CA LYS A 103 65.73 -34.04 40.18
C LYS A 103 64.28 -33.59 40.34
N VAL A 104 63.98 -32.77 41.35
CA VAL A 104 62.63 -32.18 41.55
C VAL A 104 62.22 -31.33 40.36
N ARG A 105 63.16 -30.57 39.80
CA ARG A 105 62.91 -29.75 38.60
C ARG A 105 62.65 -30.61 37.37
N GLU A 106 63.43 -31.66 37.15
CA GLU A 106 63.23 -32.62 36.05
C GLU A 106 61.87 -33.34 36.14
N GLU A 107 61.47 -33.77 37.34
CA GLU A 107 60.15 -34.39 37.58
C GLU A 107 58.99 -33.40 37.33
N ARG A 108 59.15 -32.14 37.77
CA ARG A 108 58.17 -31.08 37.48
C ARG A 108 58.06 -30.82 35.98
N THR A 109 59.19 -30.74 35.26
CA THR A 109 59.18 -30.55 33.80
C THR A 109 58.55 -31.73 33.08
N LYS A 110 58.82 -32.99 33.50
CA LYS A 110 58.14 -34.17 32.96
C LYS A 110 56.62 -34.10 33.15
N SER A 111 56.15 -33.78 34.35
CA SER A 111 54.71 -33.63 34.62
C SER A 111 54.05 -32.52 33.77
N LEU A 112 54.77 -31.43 33.51
CA LEU A 112 54.28 -30.35 32.65
C LEU A 112 54.26 -30.76 31.16
N LEU A 113 55.24 -31.54 30.70
CA LEU A 113 55.23 -32.11 29.34
C LEU A 113 54.08 -33.11 29.14
N ASP A 114 53.78 -33.96 30.12
CA ASP A 114 52.64 -34.90 30.06
C ASP A 114 51.29 -34.14 29.98
N LYS A 115 51.18 -33.02 30.72
CA LYS A 115 50.02 -32.12 30.64
C LYS A 115 49.90 -31.46 29.27
N LEU A 116 51.00 -31.05 28.66
CA LEU A 116 51.02 -30.47 27.31
C LEU A 116 50.55 -31.46 26.26
N GLU A 117 51.05 -32.70 26.30
CA GLU A 117 50.59 -33.76 25.40
C GLU A 117 49.07 -33.99 25.53
N THR A 118 48.57 -33.97 26.77
CA THR A 118 47.12 -34.10 27.05
C THR A 118 46.33 -32.92 26.48
N LEU A 119 46.83 -31.68 26.61
CA LEU A 119 46.15 -30.48 26.10
C LEU A 119 46.18 -30.38 24.57
N ILE A 120 47.27 -30.82 23.94
CA ILE A 120 47.39 -30.94 22.48
C ILE A 120 46.39 -31.99 21.97
N ALA A 121 46.29 -33.15 22.63
CA ALA A 121 45.28 -34.16 22.31
C ALA A 121 43.85 -33.64 22.46
N GLN A 122 43.60 -32.76 23.44
CA GLN A 122 42.32 -32.09 23.65
C GLN A 122 42.10 -30.88 22.71
N ARG A 123 43.03 -30.59 21.78
CA ARG A 123 43.01 -29.42 20.88
C ARG A 123 42.90 -28.07 21.61
N LYS A 124 43.35 -27.98 22.87
CA LYS A 124 43.32 -26.75 23.69
C LYS A 124 44.58 -25.92 23.50
N PHE A 125 44.72 -25.35 22.30
CA PHE A 125 45.92 -24.61 21.89
C PHE A 125 46.33 -23.48 22.84
N GLN A 126 45.37 -22.66 23.30
CA GLN A 126 45.65 -21.52 24.20
C GLN A 126 46.25 -21.95 25.55
N GLU A 127 45.66 -22.97 26.17
CA GLU A 127 46.13 -23.53 27.45
C GLU A 127 47.50 -24.22 27.28
N ALA A 128 47.70 -24.92 26.16
CA ALA A 128 48.97 -25.57 25.84
C ALA A 128 50.10 -24.54 25.57
N LYS A 129 49.79 -23.42 24.89
CA LYS A 129 50.77 -22.35 24.63
C LYS A 129 51.27 -21.69 25.92
N GLN A 130 50.37 -21.45 26.87
CA GLN A 130 50.72 -20.88 28.18
C GLN A 130 51.71 -21.78 28.95
N ILE A 131 51.47 -23.09 28.97
CA ILE A 131 52.36 -24.04 29.65
C ILE A 131 53.69 -24.21 28.89
N MET A 132 53.69 -24.11 27.56
CA MET A 132 54.93 -24.10 26.77
C MET A 132 55.82 -22.89 27.10
N ASP A 133 55.22 -21.70 27.24
CA ASP A 133 55.94 -20.49 27.63
C ASP A 133 56.56 -20.63 29.04
N GLU A 134 55.87 -21.28 29.98
CA GLU A 134 56.39 -21.58 31.32
C GLU A 134 57.59 -22.55 31.31
N ILE A 135 57.55 -23.60 30.47
CA ILE A 135 58.62 -24.61 30.39
C ILE A 135 59.86 -24.07 29.66
N THR A 136 59.70 -23.08 28.78
CA THR A 136 60.78 -22.50 27.96
C THR A 136 61.99 -22.06 28.78
N HIS A 137 61.78 -21.51 29.99
CA HIS A 137 62.87 -21.09 30.87
C HIS A 137 63.51 -22.22 31.68
N GLU A 138 62.75 -23.27 31.99
CA GLU A 138 63.23 -24.41 32.78
C GLU A 138 64.01 -25.41 31.92
N ILE A 139 63.63 -25.61 30.64
CA ILE A 139 64.28 -26.56 29.73
C ILE A 139 65.74 -26.21 29.41
N VAL A 140 66.08 -24.91 29.41
CA VAL A 140 67.45 -24.41 29.19
C VAL A 140 68.42 -24.87 30.29
N ARG A 141 67.92 -25.02 31.52
CA ARG A 141 68.72 -25.39 32.71
C ARG A 141 68.86 -26.90 32.91
N ILE A 142 68.00 -27.70 32.27
CA ILE A 142 68.00 -29.16 32.36
C ILE A 142 69.04 -29.75 31.41
N LYS A 143 69.89 -30.69 31.88
CA LYS A 143 70.92 -31.34 31.07
C LYS A 143 70.47 -32.68 30.45
N ASP A 144 69.30 -33.19 30.85
CA ASP A 144 68.71 -34.43 30.31
C ASP A 144 68.34 -34.26 28.82
N SER A 145 68.95 -35.09 27.96
CA SER A 145 68.75 -35.08 26.51
C SER A 145 67.37 -35.61 26.11
N ILE A 146 66.76 -36.48 26.91
CA ILE A 146 65.45 -37.10 26.63
C ILE A 146 64.35 -36.06 26.82
N ILE A 147 64.40 -35.27 27.90
CA ILE A 147 63.43 -34.22 28.21
C ILE A 147 63.49 -33.12 27.13
N ARG A 148 64.69 -32.73 26.69
CA ARG A 148 64.88 -31.76 25.61
C ARG A 148 64.30 -32.22 24.27
N LYS A 149 64.50 -33.49 23.92
CA LYS A 149 63.94 -34.07 22.70
C LYS A 149 62.40 -34.10 22.74
N ARG A 150 61.81 -34.51 23.86
CA ARG A 150 60.34 -34.46 24.04
C ARG A 150 59.79 -33.05 23.91
N TYR A 151 60.46 -32.06 24.49
CA TYR A 151 60.07 -30.66 24.35
C TYR A 151 60.08 -30.19 22.88
N THR A 152 61.11 -30.54 22.10
CA THR A 152 61.17 -30.17 20.67
C THR A 152 60.08 -30.86 19.85
N ASP A 153 59.77 -32.12 20.16
CA ASP A 153 58.71 -32.88 19.49
C ASP A 153 57.33 -32.26 19.80
N ILE A 154 57.06 -31.95 21.08
CA ILE A 154 55.83 -31.27 21.52
C ILE A 154 55.70 -29.86 20.90
N GLN A 155 56.80 -29.12 20.79
CA GLN A 155 56.82 -27.81 20.15
C GLN A 155 56.41 -27.88 18.67
N LYS A 156 56.87 -28.92 17.96
CA LYS A 156 56.49 -29.18 16.56
C LYS A 156 55.00 -29.51 16.46
N SER A 157 54.51 -30.43 17.29
CA SER A 157 53.08 -30.81 17.34
C SER A 157 52.17 -29.62 17.66
N LEU A 158 52.59 -28.72 18.56
CA LEU A 158 51.84 -27.51 18.89
C LEU A 158 51.76 -26.55 17.69
N SER A 159 52.85 -26.41 16.93
CA SER A 159 52.91 -25.56 15.73
C SER A 159 52.08 -26.13 14.57
N GLU A 160 52.01 -27.45 14.44
CA GLU A 160 51.14 -28.14 13.48
C GLU A 160 49.67 -27.94 13.85
N LEU A 161 49.32 -28.09 15.13
CA LEU A 161 47.97 -27.83 15.64
C LEU A 161 47.52 -26.37 15.43
N GLU A 162 48.42 -25.39 15.58
CA GLU A 162 48.14 -23.96 15.30
C GLU A 162 47.71 -23.76 13.85
N ARG A 163 48.48 -24.30 12.90
CA ARG A 163 48.19 -24.20 11.46
C ARG A 163 46.88 -24.88 11.08
N GLU A 164 46.60 -26.06 11.66
CA GLU A 164 45.33 -26.76 11.43
C GLU A 164 44.13 -25.93 11.89
N LEU A 165 44.18 -25.38 13.11
CA LEU A 165 43.10 -24.57 13.66
C LEU A 165 42.92 -23.25 12.90
N GLU A 166 44.00 -22.62 12.43
CA GLU A 166 43.91 -21.43 11.57
C GLU A 166 43.31 -21.75 10.20
N HIS A 167 43.71 -22.86 9.58
CA HIS A 167 43.14 -23.30 8.31
C HIS A 167 41.65 -23.61 8.43
N GLU A 168 41.23 -24.36 9.46
CA GLU A 168 39.81 -24.64 9.72
C GLU A 168 39.00 -23.34 9.92
N ARG A 169 39.56 -22.33 10.59
CA ARG A 169 38.90 -21.03 10.77
C ARG A 169 38.71 -20.29 9.44
N LEU A 170 39.74 -20.26 8.60
CA LEU A 170 39.68 -19.61 7.29
C LEU A 170 38.67 -20.29 6.36
N VAL A 171 38.64 -21.63 6.35
CA VAL A 171 37.66 -22.41 5.57
C VAL A 171 36.23 -22.08 6.03
N LYS A 172 35.96 -22.10 7.35
CA LYS A 172 34.64 -21.74 7.89
C LYS A 172 34.23 -20.31 7.51
N LEU A 173 35.15 -19.35 7.59
CA LEU A 173 34.87 -17.96 7.21
C LEU A 173 34.54 -17.85 5.71
N ALA A 174 35.29 -18.54 4.86
CA ALA A 174 35.07 -18.54 3.41
C ALA A 174 33.74 -19.22 3.04
N GLU A 175 33.37 -20.32 3.70
CA GLU A 175 32.07 -20.96 3.53
C GLU A 175 30.91 -20.05 3.97
N GLU A 176 31.06 -19.34 5.10
CA GLU A 176 30.06 -18.40 5.58
C GLU A 176 29.88 -17.21 4.63
N GLN A 177 30.98 -16.67 4.10
CA GLN A 177 30.96 -15.61 3.09
C GLN A 177 30.25 -16.07 1.81
N LYS A 178 30.59 -17.25 1.28
CA LYS A 178 29.92 -17.81 0.10
C LYS A 178 28.43 -18.02 0.33
N ARG A 179 28.01 -18.50 1.51
CA ARG A 179 26.59 -18.64 1.85
C ARG A 179 25.87 -17.30 1.85
N LYS A 180 26.48 -16.26 2.44
CA LYS A 180 25.91 -14.89 2.47
C LYS A 180 25.79 -14.30 1.06
N GLU A 181 26.81 -14.45 0.23
CA GLU A 181 26.77 -13.99 -1.17
C GLU A 181 25.71 -14.72 -2.00
N GLU A 182 25.58 -16.04 -1.83
CA GLU A 182 24.57 -16.83 -2.53
C GLU A 182 23.15 -16.45 -2.08
N GLU A 183 22.94 -16.21 -0.78
CA GLU A 183 21.65 -15.76 -0.25
C GLU A 183 21.28 -14.36 -0.75
N GLU A 184 22.23 -13.41 -0.74
CA GLU A 184 22.01 -12.08 -1.34
C GLU A 184 21.69 -12.17 -2.82
N ARG A 185 22.43 -12.99 -3.58
CA ARG A 185 22.17 -13.19 -5.00
C ARG A 185 20.77 -13.74 -5.24
N ARG A 186 20.38 -14.79 -4.50
CA ARG A 186 19.02 -15.37 -4.59
C ARG A 186 17.94 -14.34 -4.22
N LYS A 187 18.21 -13.46 -3.25
CA LYS A 187 17.29 -12.38 -2.88
C LYS A 187 17.14 -11.37 -4.02
N ARG A 188 18.24 -10.90 -4.61
CA ARG A 188 18.22 -9.96 -5.75
C ARG A 188 17.51 -10.55 -6.96
N GLU A 189 17.77 -11.82 -7.29
CA GLU A 189 17.09 -12.51 -8.40
C GLU A 189 15.57 -12.65 -8.17
N ARG A 190 15.11 -12.83 -6.91
CA ARG A 190 13.67 -12.83 -6.57
C ARG A 190 13.06 -11.44 -6.70
N GLU A 191 13.71 -10.42 -6.15
CA GLU A 191 13.24 -9.03 -6.23
C GLU A 191 13.16 -8.54 -7.69
N GLU A 192 14.11 -8.92 -8.54
CA GLU A 192 14.09 -8.59 -9.97
C GLU A 192 12.96 -9.30 -10.70
N LYS A 193 12.73 -10.59 -10.43
CA LYS A 193 11.58 -11.33 -10.99
C LYS A 193 10.25 -10.71 -10.59
N GLU A 194 10.08 -10.35 -9.32
CA GLU A 194 8.88 -9.68 -8.83
C GLU A 194 8.68 -8.31 -9.48
N ARG A 195 9.76 -7.54 -9.69
CA ARG A 195 9.69 -6.25 -10.40
C ARG A 195 9.23 -6.43 -11.84
N VAL A 196 9.84 -7.35 -12.58
CA VAL A 196 9.49 -7.63 -13.98
C VAL A 196 8.04 -8.11 -14.10
N GLU A 197 7.61 -9.00 -13.20
CA GLU A 197 6.23 -9.49 -13.19
C GLU A 197 5.22 -8.37 -12.85
N ASN A 198 5.55 -7.50 -11.89
CA ASN A 198 4.71 -6.37 -11.54
C ASN A 198 4.63 -5.33 -12.67
N GLU A 199 5.75 -5.03 -13.34
CA GLU A 199 5.77 -4.16 -14.52
C GLU A 199 4.93 -4.72 -15.67
N LYS A 200 5.03 -6.04 -15.91
CA LYS A 200 4.22 -6.72 -16.93
C LYS A 200 2.74 -6.64 -16.59
N ARG A 201 2.35 -6.87 -15.33
CA ARG A 201 0.97 -6.74 -14.86
C ARG A 201 0.43 -5.32 -15.03
N ILE A 202 1.23 -4.30 -14.71
CA ILE A 202 0.86 -2.88 -14.90
C ILE A 202 0.69 -2.57 -16.39
N ALA A 203 1.59 -3.07 -17.25
CA ALA A 203 1.49 -2.88 -18.69
C ALA A 203 0.25 -3.54 -19.29
N GLU A 204 -0.04 -4.78 -18.91
CA GLU A 204 -1.25 -5.52 -19.32
C GLU A 204 -2.52 -4.81 -18.85
N GLU A 205 -2.56 -4.31 -17.61
CA GLU A 205 -3.70 -3.55 -17.08
C GLU A 205 -3.91 -2.24 -17.84
N ARG A 206 -2.83 -1.53 -18.19
CA ARG A 206 -2.90 -0.30 -19.02
C ARG A 206 -3.46 -0.60 -20.41
N ILE A 207 -2.99 -1.67 -21.05
CA ILE A 207 -3.50 -2.08 -22.38
C ILE A 207 -5.00 -2.39 -22.28
N ARG A 208 -5.42 -3.15 -21.25
CA ARG A 208 -6.83 -3.49 -21.05
C ARG A 208 -7.71 -2.25 -20.83
N LYS A 209 -7.27 -1.31 -19.98
CA LYS A 209 -7.98 -0.04 -19.75
C LYS A 209 -8.05 0.79 -21.03
N GLN A 210 -6.98 0.85 -21.81
CA GLN A 210 -6.97 1.57 -23.08
C GLN A 210 -7.93 0.94 -24.10
N GLN A 211 -7.97 -0.39 -24.20
CA GLN A 211 -8.90 -1.09 -25.07
C GLN A 211 -10.36 -0.84 -24.68
N GLU A 212 -10.67 -0.88 -23.39
CA GLU A 212 -12.01 -0.59 -22.89
C GLU A 212 -12.42 0.87 -23.14
N ALA A 213 -11.50 1.82 -22.90
CA ALA A 213 -11.72 3.23 -23.22
C ALA A 213 -11.96 3.45 -24.72
N ASN A 214 -11.18 2.79 -25.59
CA ASN A 214 -11.36 2.87 -27.03
C ASN A 214 -12.71 2.29 -27.48
N ARG A 215 -13.13 1.17 -26.89
CA ARG A 215 -14.45 0.56 -27.19
C ARG A 215 -15.59 1.51 -26.80
N LEU A 216 -15.54 2.07 -25.59
CA LEU A 216 -16.55 3.03 -25.13
C LEU A 216 -16.56 4.31 -25.99
N ALA A 217 -15.39 4.80 -26.40
CA ALA A 217 -15.29 5.94 -27.30
C ALA A 217 -15.86 5.66 -28.70
N GLU A 218 -15.64 4.46 -29.23
CA GLU A 218 -16.21 4.05 -30.52
C GLU A 218 -17.73 3.89 -30.44
N GLU A 219 -18.24 3.27 -29.38
CA GLU A 219 -19.69 3.15 -29.12
C GLU A 219 -20.35 4.52 -28.97
N ALA A 220 -19.73 5.44 -28.23
CA ALA A 220 -20.21 6.82 -28.10
C ALA A 220 -20.24 7.54 -29.45
N ARG A 221 -19.18 7.43 -30.25
CA ARG A 221 -19.12 8.03 -31.59
C ARG A 221 -20.18 7.45 -32.52
N LYS A 222 -20.41 6.13 -32.49
CA LYS A 222 -21.47 5.49 -33.28
C LYS A 222 -22.86 5.99 -32.85
N LYS A 223 -23.09 6.14 -31.55
CA LYS A 223 -24.34 6.68 -31.02
C LYS A 223 -24.57 8.12 -31.45
N GLU A 224 -23.55 8.97 -31.33
CA GLU A 224 -23.61 10.37 -31.79
C GLU A 224 -23.87 10.47 -33.29
N GLN A 225 -23.19 9.66 -34.11
CA GLN A 225 -23.44 9.59 -35.55
C GLN A 225 -24.87 9.14 -35.87
N ALA A 226 -25.42 8.17 -35.14
CA ALA A 226 -26.80 7.73 -35.31
C ALA A 226 -27.81 8.82 -34.90
N GLU A 227 -27.57 9.56 -33.82
CA GLU A 227 -28.40 10.69 -33.39
C GLU A 227 -28.38 11.83 -34.43
N LEU A 228 -27.20 12.16 -34.97
CA LEU A 228 -27.06 13.16 -36.04
C LEU A 228 -27.77 12.74 -37.32
N ALA A 229 -27.61 11.48 -37.75
CA ALA A 229 -28.27 10.95 -38.93
C ALA A 229 -29.81 10.93 -38.76
N GLU A 230 -30.31 10.59 -37.57
CA GLU A 230 -31.74 10.64 -37.29
C GLU A 230 -32.28 12.08 -37.29
N LYS A 231 -31.52 13.03 -36.71
CA LYS A 231 -31.88 14.44 -36.76
C LYS A 231 -31.93 14.96 -38.20
N GLU A 232 -30.96 14.61 -39.02
CA GLU A 232 -30.93 14.96 -40.44
C GLU A 232 -32.13 14.36 -41.18
N ARG A 233 -32.43 13.07 -40.96
CA ARG A 233 -33.61 12.41 -41.51
C ARG A 233 -34.91 13.14 -41.14
N LEU A 234 -35.09 13.50 -39.87
CA LEU A 234 -36.27 14.24 -39.41
C LEU A 234 -36.35 15.65 -40.02
N GLU A 235 -35.21 16.33 -40.17
CA GLU A 235 -35.18 17.65 -40.80
C GLU A 235 -35.60 17.57 -42.27
N VAL A 236 -35.09 16.59 -43.03
CA VAL A 236 -35.51 16.35 -44.42
C VAL A 236 -37.00 16.08 -44.50
N LEU A 237 -37.53 15.18 -43.65
CA LEU A 237 -38.97 14.88 -43.62
C LEU A 237 -39.83 16.12 -43.33
N SER A 238 -39.33 17.05 -42.53
CA SER A 238 -40.05 18.26 -42.12
C SER A 238 -39.84 19.48 -43.02
N THR A 239 -39.00 19.37 -44.06
CA THR A 239 -38.66 20.47 -44.96
C THR A 239 -38.91 20.15 -46.44
N GLU A 240 -38.70 18.89 -46.86
CA GLU A 240 -38.91 18.47 -48.24
C GLU A 240 -40.40 18.51 -48.60
N ARG A 241 -40.75 19.30 -49.60
CA ARG A 241 -42.12 19.46 -50.10
C ARG A 241 -42.39 18.52 -51.27
N LYS A 242 -43.67 18.27 -51.55
CA LYS A 242 -44.12 17.61 -52.78
C LYS A 242 -43.65 18.41 -54.00
N GLU A 243 -43.36 17.74 -55.12
CA GLU A 243 -42.91 18.43 -56.35
C GLU A 243 -43.97 19.43 -56.85
N ASN A 244 -45.24 19.02 -56.83
CA ASN A 244 -46.41 19.81 -57.17
C ASN A 244 -47.06 20.51 -55.96
N TRP A 245 -46.26 20.90 -54.95
CA TRP A 245 -46.79 21.53 -53.72
C TRP A 245 -47.66 22.77 -53.96
N SER A 246 -47.43 23.51 -55.05
CA SER A 246 -48.22 24.69 -55.41
C SER A 246 -49.70 24.35 -55.62
N ASP A 247 -49.99 23.19 -56.22
CA ASP A 247 -51.36 22.77 -56.53
C ASP A 247 -52.10 22.35 -55.26
N PHE A 248 -51.42 21.62 -54.37
CA PHE A 248 -51.94 21.31 -53.03
C PHE A 248 -52.26 22.59 -52.27
N LYS A 249 -51.31 23.54 -52.25
CA LYS A 249 -51.50 24.83 -51.57
C LYS A 249 -52.68 25.60 -52.16
N GLN A 250 -52.83 25.64 -53.48
CA GLN A 250 -53.95 26.29 -54.14
C GLN A 250 -55.29 25.67 -53.74
N ILE A 251 -55.40 24.34 -53.69
CA ILE A 251 -56.63 23.66 -53.25
C ILE A 251 -56.96 24.04 -51.80
N LEU A 252 -55.97 24.00 -50.91
CA LEU A 252 -56.14 24.34 -49.49
C LEU A 252 -56.55 25.80 -49.30
N ASP A 253 -55.88 26.73 -49.98
CA ASP A 253 -56.16 28.16 -49.94
C ASP A 253 -57.56 28.48 -50.51
N ASN A 254 -57.93 27.90 -51.65
CA ASN A 254 -59.25 28.07 -52.27
C ASN A 254 -60.37 27.55 -51.35
N ASN A 255 -60.08 26.51 -50.57
CA ASN A 255 -60.98 25.98 -49.56
C ASN A 255 -60.82 26.68 -48.19
N GLY A 256 -60.00 27.72 -48.06
CA GLY A 256 -59.84 28.48 -46.81
C GLY A 256 -59.24 27.69 -45.65
N ILE A 257 -58.52 26.60 -45.94
CA ILE A 257 -57.87 25.77 -44.93
C ILE A 257 -56.54 26.40 -44.54
N ARG A 258 -56.50 27.02 -43.35
CA ARG A 258 -55.28 27.67 -42.82
C ARG A 258 -54.55 26.84 -41.77
N TYR A 259 -55.27 25.97 -41.09
CA TYR A 259 -54.75 25.19 -39.98
C TYR A 259 -55.35 23.79 -40.00
N LEU A 260 -54.57 22.86 -39.49
CA LEU A 260 -54.98 21.51 -39.13
C LEU A 260 -54.97 21.40 -37.61
N TYR A 261 -55.64 20.39 -37.09
CA TYR A 261 -55.85 20.26 -35.65
C TYR A 261 -55.39 18.90 -35.14
N HIS A 262 -54.79 18.86 -33.96
CA HIS A 262 -54.49 17.62 -33.27
C HIS A 262 -55.01 17.73 -31.85
N PHE A 263 -55.94 16.86 -31.47
CA PHE A 263 -56.41 16.78 -30.09
C PHE A 263 -55.52 15.81 -29.32
N THR A 264 -55.14 16.19 -28.11
CA THR A 264 -54.33 15.35 -27.21
C THR A 264 -54.68 15.65 -25.76
N ASP A 265 -54.30 14.77 -24.84
CA ASP A 265 -54.47 15.05 -23.41
C ASP A 265 -53.42 16.07 -22.94
N ARG A 266 -53.82 17.01 -22.06
CA ARG A 266 -52.94 18.03 -21.48
C ARG A 266 -51.67 17.43 -20.88
N ARG A 267 -51.73 16.23 -20.31
CA ARG A 267 -50.57 15.53 -19.72
C ARG A 267 -49.47 15.23 -20.74
N ASN A 268 -49.78 15.20 -22.04
CA ASN A 268 -48.79 14.97 -23.09
C ASN A 268 -47.98 16.23 -23.47
N ILE A 269 -48.51 17.43 -23.17
CA ILE A 269 -47.88 18.71 -23.58
C ILE A 269 -46.43 18.85 -23.12
N PRO A 270 -46.04 18.52 -21.87
CA PRO A 270 -44.64 18.60 -21.45
C PRO A 270 -43.71 17.70 -22.28
N SER A 271 -44.17 16.51 -22.68
CA SER A 271 -43.39 15.59 -23.53
C SER A 271 -43.20 16.18 -24.93
N ILE A 272 -44.29 16.70 -25.54
CA ILE A 272 -44.27 17.36 -26.85
C ILE A 272 -43.31 18.55 -26.85
N LYS A 273 -43.33 19.40 -25.81
CA LYS A 273 -42.40 20.52 -25.64
C LYS A 273 -40.96 20.05 -25.50
N ARG A 274 -40.70 19.04 -24.67
CA ARG A 274 -39.35 18.48 -24.41
C ARG A 274 -38.71 17.90 -25.67
N HIS A 275 -39.51 17.21 -26.48
CA HIS A 275 -39.04 16.54 -27.69
C HIS A 275 -39.15 17.42 -28.95
N GLY A 276 -39.56 18.68 -28.81
CA GLY A 276 -39.53 19.66 -29.89
C GLY A 276 -40.65 19.53 -30.92
N GLY A 277 -41.73 18.81 -30.64
CA GLY A 277 -42.87 18.64 -31.55
C GLY A 277 -43.70 17.39 -31.28
N LEU A 278 -44.60 17.08 -32.21
CA LEU A 278 -45.44 15.87 -32.17
C LEU A 278 -44.77 14.75 -32.96
N PHE A 279 -44.65 13.58 -32.36
CA PHE A 279 -44.15 12.37 -33.02
C PHE A 279 -45.27 11.35 -33.23
N SER A 280 -45.11 10.51 -34.26
CA SER A 280 -45.95 9.33 -34.45
C SER A 280 -45.83 8.40 -33.25
N TRP A 281 -46.89 7.67 -32.95
CA TRP A 281 -46.87 6.76 -31.80
C TRP A 281 -45.83 5.65 -31.99
N HIS A 282 -45.61 5.20 -33.23
CA HIS A 282 -44.61 4.21 -33.56
C HIS A 282 -43.19 4.73 -33.27
N TYR A 283 -42.91 5.97 -33.68
CA TYR A 283 -41.63 6.61 -33.39
C TYR A 283 -41.38 6.73 -31.89
N CYS A 284 -42.39 7.16 -31.13
CA CYS A 284 -42.29 7.25 -29.68
C CYS A 284 -41.95 5.89 -29.05
N LYS A 285 -42.63 4.82 -29.48
CA LYS A 285 -42.37 3.46 -28.98
C LYS A 285 -40.96 2.98 -29.34
N LYS A 286 -40.51 3.19 -30.58
CA LYS A 286 -39.17 2.78 -31.05
C LYS A 286 -38.04 3.51 -30.33
N ASN A 287 -38.25 4.78 -29.98
CA ASN A 287 -37.23 5.64 -29.36
C ASN A 287 -37.41 5.80 -27.84
N ASN A 288 -38.23 4.95 -27.21
CA ASN A 288 -38.50 4.98 -25.76
C ASN A 288 -38.99 6.35 -25.25
N ILE A 289 -39.76 7.08 -26.06
CA ILE A 289 -40.42 8.32 -25.67
C ILE A 289 -41.76 7.94 -25.04
N THR A 290 -41.92 8.25 -23.76
CA THR A 290 -43.17 8.01 -23.04
C THR A 290 -44.24 9.02 -23.44
N ILE A 291 -45.40 8.51 -23.86
CA ILE A 291 -46.64 9.28 -24.05
C ILE A 291 -47.53 9.01 -22.82
N PRO A 292 -47.65 9.96 -21.87
CA PRO A 292 -48.41 9.73 -20.64
C PRO A 292 -49.84 9.25 -20.87
N CYS A 293 -50.50 9.79 -21.88
CA CYS A 293 -51.87 9.45 -22.25
C CYS A 293 -51.97 9.30 -23.76
N GLN A 294 -51.59 8.12 -24.24
CA GLN A 294 -51.69 7.79 -25.66
C GLN A 294 -53.16 7.69 -26.10
N GLY A 295 -53.50 8.36 -27.20
CA GLY A 295 -54.76 8.15 -27.89
C GLY A 295 -54.73 6.88 -28.75
N GLY A 296 -55.89 6.29 -28.97
CA GLY A 296 -56.03 5.02 -29.70
C GLY A 296 -55.87 3.80 -28.78
N ASP A 297 -56.70 2.79 -29.02
CA ASP A 297 -56.63 1.49 -28.36
C ASP A 297 -55.77 0.50 -29.17
N TYR A 298 -55.65 -0.73 -28.65
CA TYR A 298 -54.92 -1.80 -29.34
C TYR A 298 -55.42 -2.02 -30.77
N ASP A 299 -56.74 -1.99 -30.98
CA ASP A 299 -57.35 -2.23 -32.29
C ASP A 299 -56.96 -1.15 -33.30
N SER A 300 -56.94 0.12 -32.88
CA SER A 300 -56.47 1.22 -33.74
C SER A 300 -54.99 1.09 -34.13
N GLN A 301 -54.14 0.60 -33.23
CA GLN A 301 -52.72 0.37 -33.53
C GLN A 301 -52.52 -0.79 -34.51
N GLU A 302 -53.33 -1.85 -34.43
CA GLU A 302 -53.29 -2.96 -35.38
C GLU A 302 -53.80 -2.54 -36.76
N LEU A 303 -54.83 -1.68 -36.83
CA LEU A 303 -55.28 -1.09 -38.08
C LEU A 303 -54.19 -0.21 -38.71
N ASP A 304 -53.53 0.63 -37.92
CA ASP A 304 -52.41 1.43 -38.40
C ASP A 304 -51.33 0.55 -39.03
N LYS A 305 -50.89 -0.51 -38.36
CA LYS A 305 -49.91 -1.46 -38.91
C LYS A 305 -50.40 -2.14 -40.19
N LYS A 306 -51.68 -2.54 -40.23
CA LYS A 306 -52.28 -3.19 -41.40
C LYS A 306 -52.24 -2.28 -42.63
N TYR A 307 -52.44 -0.97 -42.44
CA TYR A 307 -52.46 0.01 -43.51
C TYR A 307 -51.12 0.77 -43.68
N GLY A 308 -50.10 0.47 -42.89
CA GLY A 308 -48.79 1.13 -42.93
C GLY A 308 -48.80 2.58 -42.43
N LEU A 309 -49.73 2.91 -41.53
CA LEU A 309 -50.00 4.26 -41.03
C LEU A 309 -49.45 4.53 -39.62
N GLU A 310 -48.75 3.57 -39.02
CA GLU A 310 -48.24 3.65 -37.64
C GLU A 310 -47.20 4.76 -37.43
N ASP A 311 -46.45 5.10 -38.48
CA ASP A 311 -45.41 6.13 -38.46
C ASP A 311 -45.90 7.46 -39.05
N TYR A 312 -47.14 7.83 -38.73
CA TYR A 312 -47.74 9.11 -39.09
C TYR A 312 -48.36 9.80 -37.88
N VAL A 313 -48.23 11.12 -37.85
CA VAL A 313 -48.96 12.00 -36.94
C VAL A 313 -50.32 12.31 -37.57
N ARG A 314 -51.40 11.95 -36.88
CA ARG A 314 -52.77 12.19 -37.31
C ARG A 314 -53.20 13.62 -37.00
N LEU A 315 -53.57 14.36 -38.02
CA LEU A 315 -54.14 15.70 -37.92
C LEU A 315 -55.54 15.69 -38.54
N SER A 316 -56.45 16.49 -38.01
CA SER A 316 -57.82 16.63 -38.49
C SER A 316 -57.99 17.96 -39.22
N PHE A 317 -58.89 17.99 -40.21
CA PHE A 317 -59.30 19.25 -40.86
C PHE A 317 -60.26 20.07 -39.99
N CYS A 318 -61.02 19.42 -39.10
CA CYS A 318 -61.92 20.06 -38.14
C CYS A 318 -61.29 20.21 -36.75
N ASN A 319 -61.79 21.17 -35.97
CA ASN A 319 -61.31 21.43 -34.60
C ASN A 319 -62.19 20.76 -33.52
N ASP A 320 -63.30 20.16 -33.89
CA ASP A 320 -64.31 19.57 -33.01
C ASP A 320 -64.50 18.07 -33.30
N HIS A 321 -63.39 17.38 -33.54
CA HIS A 321 -63.36 15.98 -33.93
C HIS A 321 -64.23 15.10 -33.00
N PRO A 322 -65.19 14.31 -33.52
CA PRO A 322 -66.10 13.48 -32.71
C PRO A 322 -65.42 12.56 -31.68
N MET A 323 -64.21 12.06 -31.99
CA MET A 323 -63.43 11.27 -31.03
C MET A 323 -62.90 12.08 -29.84
N ALA A 324 -62.62 13.37 -30.01
CA ALA A 324 -62.18 14.23 -28.91
C ALA A 324 -63.28 14.36 -27.86
N TYR A 325 -64.53 14.57 -28.30
CA TYR A 325 -65.69 14.62 -27.41
C TYR A 325 -65.85 13.31 -26.62
N ARG A 326 -65.72 12.16 -27.29
CA ARG A 326 -65.76 10.85 -26.61
C ARG A 326 -64.69 10.70 -25.52
N LEU A 327 -63.48 11.16 -25.77
CA LEU A 327 -62.36 11.09 -24.81
C LEU A 327 -62.54 12.06 -23.63
N GLN A 328 -63.14 13.22 -23.88
CA GLN A 328 -63.55 14.14 -22.81
C GLN A 328 -64.61 13.50 -21.90
N GLN A 329 -65.62 12.84 -22.48
CA GLN A 329 -66.64 12.11 -21.71
C GLN A 329 -66.05 10.96 -20.88
N SER A 330 -64.94 10.35 -21.33
CA SER A 330 -64.23 9.34 -20.55
C SER A 330 -63.24 9.92 -19.51
N GLY A 331 -63.23 11.24 -19.31
CA GLY A 331 -62.44 11.92 -18.27
C GLY A 331 -61.08 12.46 -18.71
N SER A 332 -60.77 12.51 -20.01
CA SER A 332 -59.51 13.08 -20.51
C SER A 332 -59.59 14.61 -20.58
N ASP A 333 -58.52 15.30 -20.15
CA ASP A 333 -58.39 16.76 -20.32
C ASP A 333 -57.85 17.06 -21.71
N ILE A 334 -58.74 17.18 -22.68
CA ILE A 334 -58.36 17.34 -24.09
C ILE A 334 -58.04 18.80 -24.41
N VAL A 335 -56.86 19.00 -25.00
CA VAL A 335 -56.42 20.26 -25.61
C VAL A 335 -56.29 20.08 -27.11
N ILE A 336 -56.58 21.14 -27.87
CA ILE A 336 -56.48 21.15 -29.33
C ILE A 336 -55.26 21.96 -29.74
N LEU A 337 -54.28 21.28 -30.33
CA LEU A 337 -53.14 21.88 -30.98
C LEU A 337 -53.55 22.39 -32.36
N LYS A 338 -53.09 23.57 -32.72
CA LYS A 338 -53.33 24.25 -33.99
C LYS A 338 -52.04 24.21 -34.81
N ILE A 339 -52.06 23.45 -35.90
CA ILE A 339 -50.90 23.17 -36.74
C ILE A 339 -51.04 23.99 -38.03
N GLU A 340 -49.98 24.67 -38.47
CA GLU A 340 -49.95 25.37 -39.75
C GLU A 340 -50.18 24.40 -40.92
N VAL A 341 -51.00 24.82 -41.89
CA VAL A 341 -51.37 23.96 -43.03
C VAL A 341 -50.18 23.58 -43.91
N ASP A 342 -49.05 24.29 -43.83
CA ASP A 342 -47.82 24.00 -44.57
C ASP A 342 -47.32 22.56 -44.40
N VAL A 343 -47.63 21.90 -43.28
CA VAL A 343 -47.29 20.47 -43.09
C VAL A 343 -48.00 19.53 -44.07
N ALA A 344 -49.13 19.96 -44.64
CA ALA A 344 -49.84 19.23 -45.70
C ALA A 344 -49.03 19.18 -47.01
N LEU A 345 -48.11 20.12 -47.21
CA LEU A 345 -47.31 20.25 -48.42
C LEU A 345 -46.04 19.40 -48.39
N LEU A 346 -45.72 18.79 -47.24
CA LEU A 346 -44.54 17.94 -47.07
C LEU A 346 -44.67 16.67 -47.92
N LYS A 347 -43.52 16.22 -48.48
CA LYS A 347 -43.47 15.13 -49.44
C LYS A 347 -44.16 13.86 -48.94
N GLY A 348 -43.86 13.48 -47.70
CA GLY A 348 -44.40 12.29 -47.05
C GLY A 348 -45.81 12.42 -46.51
N THR A 349 -46.48 13.57 -46.63
CA THR A 349 -47.84 13.73 -46.08
C THR A 349 -48.89 13.01 -46.92
N LEU A 350 -49.81 12.32 -46.25
CA LEU A 350 -50.96 11.65 -46.87
C LEU A 350 -52.26 12.32 -46.44
N PHE A 351 -53.31 12.10 -47.24
CA PHE A 351 -54.67 12.57 -47.01
C PHE A 351 -55.61 11.38 -46.94
N SER A 352 -56.58 11.42 -46.03
CA SER A 352 -57.66 10.45 -45.92
C SER A 352 -58.99 11.18 -46.03
N ASP A 353 -59.88 10.64 -46.86
CA ASP A 353 -61.22 11.20 -47.13
C ASP A 353 -62.16 11.14 -45.91
N ILE A 354 -61.93 10.20 -45.00
CA ILE A 354 -62.60 10.02 -43.71
C ILE A 354 -61.58 9.65 -42.64
N ASN A 355 -62.04 9.32 -41.42
CA ASN A 355 -61.18 8.79 -40.36
C ASN A 355 -60.40 7.57 -40.86
N ALA A 356 -59.08 7.60 -40.78
CA ALA A 356 -58.23 6.56 -41.34
C ALA A 356 -58.26 5.22 -40.56
N ALA A 357 -58.87 5.18 -39.38
CA ALA A 357 -59.21 3.94 -38.69
C ALA A 357 -60.54 3.33 -39.16
N ASP A 358 -61.31 3.99 -40.04
CA ASP A 358 -62.53 3.45 -40.63
C ASP A 358 -62.17 2.44 -41.74
N LYS A 359 -62.90 1.33 -41.86
CA LYS A 359 -62.61 0.30 -42.88
C LYS A 359 -62.86 0.77 -44.32
N LEU A 360 -63.63 1.84 -44.50
CA LEU A 360 -63.99 2.38 -45.82
C LEU A 360 -63.12 3.56 -46.25
N HIS A 361 -62.06 3.87 -45.49
CA HIS A 361 -61.20 5.00 -45.81
C HIS A 361 -60.38 4.75 -47.07
N THR A 362 -60.14 5.82 -47.82
CA THR A 362 -59.22 5.83 -48.96
C THR A 362 -58.18 6.92 -48.74
N HIS A 363 -56.92 6.51 -48.57
CA HIS A 363 -55.82 7.43 -48.34
C HIS A 363 -54.76 7.40 -49.43
N GLY A 364 -54.00 8.47 -49.54
CA GLY A 364 -52.84 8.56 -50.41
C GLY A 364 -52.15 9.92 -50.35
N GLY A 365 -51.04 10.07 -51.08
CA GLY A 365 -50.19 11.27 -51.05
C GLY A 365 -50.34 12.18 -52.28
N GLU A 366 -51.20 11.82 -53.22
CA GLU A 366 -51.39 12.49 -54.50
C GLU A 366 -52.46 13.58 -54.44
N LEU A 367 -52.48 14.43 -55.46
CA LEU A 367 -53.40 15.57 -55.52
C LEU A 367 -54.87 15.12 -55.53
N ASP A 368 -55.15 13.99 -56.17
CA ASP A 368 -56.51 13.43 -56.22
C ASP A 368 -56.96 12.90 -54.86
N ASP A 369 -56.03 12.48 -53.99
CA ASP A 369 -56.36 12.05 -52.63
C ASP A 369 -56.82 13.24 -51.78
N LEU A 370 -56.17 14.41 -51.94
CA LEU A 370 -56.63 15.65 -51.32
C LEU A 370 -58.00 16.09 -51.88
N LYS A 371 -58.24 15.95 -53.18
CA LYS A 371 -59.53 16.31 -53.80
C LYS A 371 -60.70 15.45 -53.32
N ARG A 372 -60.45 14.23 -52.83
CA ARG A 372 -61.50 13.37 -52.24
C ARG A 372 -61.96 13.87 -50.87
N VAL A 373 -61.19 14.73 -50.20
CA VAL A 373 -61.60 15.33 -48.93
C VAL A 373 -62.79 16.26 -49.17
N ASN A 374 -63.92 15.98 -48.50
CA ASN A 374 -65.07 16.86 -48.53
C ASN A 374 -64.85 18.08 -47.62
N PHE A 375 -64.25 19.14 -48.16
CA PHE A 375 -63.97 20.36 -47.40
C PHE A 375 -65.21 21.07 -46.86
N ASN A 376 -66.40 20.84 -47.43
CA ASN A 376 -67.63 21.40 -46.89
C ASN A 376 -68.00 20.69 -45.59
N ALA A 377 -67.92 19.36 -45.56
CA ALA A 377 -68.15 18.56 -44.36
C ALA A 377 -67.15 18.90 -43.23
N THR A 378 -65.86 19.04 -43.54
CA THR A 378 -64.83 19.32 -42.52
C THR A 378 -64.94 20.71 -41.89
N LYS A 379 -65.64 21.65 -42.53
CA LYS A 379 -65.92 22.99 -41.99
C LYS A 379 -67.19 23.08 -41.16
N ARG A 380 -68.06 22.06 -41.23
CA ARG A 380 -69.24 21.99 -40.35
C ARG A 380 -68.78 21.77 -38.92
N ASN A 381 -69.61 22.18 -37.96
CA ASN A 381 -69.38 21.93 -36.54
C ASN A 381 -70.48 21.02 -35.97
N TYR A 382 -70.12 20.18 -35.01
CA TYR A 382 -70.99 19.30 -34.24
C TYR A 382 -71.89 18.43 -35.11
N VAL A 383 -71.29 17.79 -36.12
CA VAL A 383 -71.98 16.89 -37.04
C VAL A 383 -72.45 15.64 -36.28
N ARG A 384 -73.75 15.34 -36.37
CA ARG A 384 -74.34 14.18 -35.70
C ARG A 384 -74.03 12.90 -36.46
N LYS A 385 -74.05 11.76 -35.77
CA LYS A 385 -73.70 10.45 -36.35
C LYS A 385 -74.64 9.99 -37.48
N ASP A 386 -75.88 10.46 -37.47
CA ASP A 386 -76.91 10.19 -38.47
C ASP A 386 -76.84 11.10 -39.71
N ASP A 387 -75.90 12.07 -39.73
CA ASP A 387 -75.67 12.96 -40.86
C ASP A 387 -74.69 12.34 -41.87
N ASP A 388 -74.97 12.50 -43.17
CA ASP A 388 -74.12 11.97 -44.24
C ASP A 388 -72.70 12.55 -44.21
N ASP A 389 -72.54 13.78 -43.70
CA ASP A 389 -71.24 14.42 -43.55
C ASP A 389 -70.47 13.93 -42.31
N PHE A 390 -71.02 13.05 -41.47
CA PHE A 390 -70.36 12.62 -40.23
C PHE A 390 -69.00 11.95 -40.45
N LYS A 391 -68.90 11.06 -41.45
CA LYS A 391 -67.63 10.41 -41.77
C LYS A 391 -66.67 11.36 -42.52
N PRO A 392 -67.09 12.08 -43.57
CA PRO A 392 -66.23 13.04 -44.26
C PRO A 392 -65.75 14.20 -43.38
N HIS A 393 -66.53 14.60 -42.36
CA HIS A 393 -66.10 15.59 -41.38
C HIS A 393 -64.85 15.14 -40.59
N GLN A 394 -64.64 13.83 -40.45
CA GLN A 394 -63.47 13.22 -39.79
C GLN A 394 -62.31 12.96 -40.76
N ALA A 395 -62.27 13.60 -41.93
CA ALA A 395 -61.12 13.54 -42.83
C ALA A 395 -59.82 13.94 -42.11
N GLU A 396 -58.72 13.28 -42.49
CA GLU A 396 -57.43 13.43 -41.81
C GLU A 396 -56.29 13.78 -42.78
N VAL A 397 -55.29 14.44 -42.22
CA VAL A 397 -53.97 14.64 -42.81
C VAL A 397 -52.96 13.87 -41.96
N MET A 398 -52.13 13.05 -42.60
CA MET A 398 -51.15 12.18 -41.96
C MET A 398 -49.75 12.68 -42.29
N VAL A 399 -49.09 13.33 -41.34
CA VAL A 399 -47.73 13.84 -41.52
C VAL A 399 -46.73 12.76 -41.11
N LYS A 400 -45.75 12.47 -41.96
CA LYS A 400 -44.80 11.38 -41.73
C LYS A 400 -43.92 11.64 -40.50
N THR A 401 -43.93 10.72 -39.55
CA THR A 401 -43.06 10.64 -38.36
C THR A 401 -43.15 11.81 -37.36
N PHE A 402 -42.98 13.06 -37.79
CA PHE A 402 -42.74 14.21 -36.91
C PHE A 402 -43.36 15.51 -37.45
N VAL A 403 -44.06 16.23 -36.58
CA VAL A 403 -44.49 17.62 -36.79
C VAL A 403 -43.68 18.51 -35.85
N PRO A 404 -42.71 19.28 -36.36
CA PRO A 404 -41.88 20.14 -35.53
C PRO A 404 -42.68 21.25 -34.83
N LYS A 405 -42.21 21.65 -33.64
CA LYS A 405 -42.79 22.74 -32.83
C LYS A 405 -43.03 24.02 -33.63
N LYS A 406 -42.18 24.33 -34.62
CA LYS A 406 -42.30 25.52 -35.47
C LYS A 406 -43.66 25.64 -36.17
N TYR A 407 -44.33 24.51 -36.44
CA TYR A 407 -45.65 24.48 -37.07
C TYR A 407 -46.81 24.45 -36.06
N ILE A 408 -46.56 24.33 -34.75
CA ILE A 408 -47.60 24.21 -33.72
C ILE A 408 -47.80 25.57 -33.05
N VAL A 409 -48.78 26.33 -33.56
CA VAL A 409 -48.97 27.75 -33.28
C VAL A 409 -49.26 28.06 -31.80
N ASN A 410 -50.02 27.20 -31.14
CA ASN A 410 -50.52 27.43 -29.79
C ASN A 410 -49.87 26.53 -28.73
N LEU A 411 -48.74 25.88 -29.04
CA LEU A 411 -48.11 24.93 -28.10
C LEU A 411 -47.71 25.62 -26.78
N ASP A 412 -47.24 26.86 -26.86
CA ASP A 412 -46.78 27.60 -25.69
C ASP A 412 -47.93 28.19 -24.84
N ASN A 413 -49.18 28.09 -25.31
CA ASN A 413 -50.37 28.53 -24.56
C ASN A 413 -50.84 27.52 -23.50
N PHE A 414 -50.22 26.33 -23.44
CA PHE A 414 -50.65 25.20 -22.59
C PHE A 414 -49.69 24.86 -21.46
#